data_AF-A0A077XPG0-F1
#
_entry.id   AF-A0A077XPG0-F1
#
_cell.length_a   1.000
_cell.length_b   1.000
_cell.length_c   1.000
_cell.angle_alpha   90.00
_cell.angle_beta   90.00
_cell.angle_gamma   90.00
#
_symmetry.space_group_name_H-M   'P 1'
#
loop_
_entity.id
_entity.type
_entity.pdbx_description
1 polymer ?
#
loop_
_entity_poly.entity_id
_entity_poly.type
_entity_poly.pdbx_seq_one_letter_code
_entity_poly.pdbx_strand_id
1 'polypeptide(L)'
;MIFYGIQYLQASIYQSNIPSMSEKELLIQYRITGDLDLLGKLYAPYMSLLYGVCFKYLQDVDKSQDAVMQIFEELIRKLRIHEVDNFKSWLYTFSKNFCLMQLRKGKGTHYVDIDEQVAIGNDYLDESDPKEWSESQFEKLESCMLTLKPEQERCIRLFYLEQKCYKDIVALTGLDMNQVKSYIQNGKRNLKICMENK
;
A
#
# COMPACT_ATOMS: atom_id res chain seq x y z
N MET A 1 14.49 22.85 -8.38
CA MET A 1 15.46 22.82 -7.26
C MET A 1 15.45 21.48 -6.49
N ILE A 2 14.37 20.70 -6.51
CA ILE A 2 14.27 19.44 -5.73
C ILE A 2 14.91 18.23 -6.44
N PHE A 3 14.96 18.23 -7.79
CA PHE A 3 15.72 17.24 -8.57
C PHE A 3 17.23 17.24 -8.27
N TYR A 4 17.81 18.42 -8.00
CA TYR A 4 19.22 18.52 -7.57
C TYR A 4 19.44 17.95 -6.18
N GLY A 5 18.44 18.01 -5.29
CA GLY A 5 18.50 17.41 -3.95
C GLY A 5 18.53 15.89 -3.98
N ILE A 6 17.78 15.27 -4.90
CA ILE A 6 17.77 13.80 -5.09
C ILE A 6 19.07 13.33 -5.76
N GLN A 7 19.60 14.10 -6.70
CA GLN A 7 20.91 13.81 -7.30
C GLN A 7 22.07 14.01 -6.31
N TYR A 8 21.93 14.96 -5.37
CA TYR A 8 22.84 15.11 -4.22
C TYR A 8 22.72 13.96 -3.21
N LEU A 9 21.52 13.44 -2.96
CA LEU A 9 21.31 12.24 -2.15
C LEU A 9 21.94 11.01 -2.82
N GLN A 10 21.79 10.83 -4.14
CA GLN A 10 22.51 9.79 -4.87
C GLN A 10 24.04 9.93 -4.76
N ALA A 11 24.58 11.15 -4.81
CA ALA A 11 26.01 11.39 -4.72
C ALA A 11 26.58 11.24 -3.30
N SER A 12 25.83 11.64 -2.26
CA SER A 12 26.26 11.52 -0.86
C SER A 12 26.17 10.09 -0.33
N ILE A 13 25.22 9.28 -0.84
CA ILE A 13 25.05 7.86 -0.45
C ILE A 13 26.19 6.99 -1.02
N TYR A 14 26.85 7.40 -2.11
CA TYR A 14 27.95 6.65 -2.72
C TYR A 14 29.32 6.80 -2.02
N GLN A 15 29.43 7.68 -1.01
CA GLN A 15 30.65 7.87 -0.22
C GLN A 15 30.39 7.65 1.27
N SER A 16 30.09 6.42 1.66
CA SER A 16 30.43 5.95 3.01
C SER A 16 30.45 4.43 3.05
N ASN A 17 31.59 3.92 3.51
CA ASN A 17 31.94 2.50 3.66
C ASN A 17 31.12 1.91 4.84
N ILE A 18 29.81 1.72 4.64
CA ILE A 18 28.89 1.19 5.66
C ILE A 18 28.63 -0.28 5.31
N PRO A 19 28.78 -1.23 6.24
CA PRO A 19 28.36 -2.61 6.01
C PRO A 19 26.90 -2.61 5.51
N SER A 20 26.66 -3.26 4.37
CA SER A 20 25.36 -3.31 3.70
C SER A 20 24.30 -3.90 4.64
N MET A 21 23.59 -3.04 5.37
CA MET A 21 22.44 -3.45 6.16
C MET A 21 21.39 -4.04 5.21
N SER A 22 20.84 -5.18 5.60
CA SER A 22 19.69 -5.78 4.92
C SER A 22 18.46 -4.88 5.00
N GLU A 23 17.51 -5.07 4.09
CA GLU A 23 16.22 -4.37 4.09
C GLU A 23 15.51 -4.44 5.45
N LYS A 24 15.52 -5.64 6.06
CA LYS A 24 14.90 -5.87 7.36
C LYS A 24 15.59 -5.07 8.47
N GLU A 25 16.92 -4.98 8.46
CA GLU A 25 17.67 -4.19 9.43
C GLU A 25 17.41 -2.69 9.25
N LEU A 26 17.32 -2.21 8.01
CA LEU A 26 16.98 -0.81 7.72
C LEU A 26 15.58 -0.47 8.25
N LEU A 27 14.58 -1.32 8.05
CA LEU A 27 13.23 -1.13 8.59
C LEU A 27 13.21 -1.06 10.13
N ILE A 28 13.88 -2.01 10.79
CA ILE A 28 13.94 -2.07 12.25
C ILE A 28 14.62 -0.82 12.80
N GLN A 29 15.79 -0.46 12.26
CA GLN A 29 16.54 0.69 12.73
C GLN A 29 15.81 2.00 12.44
N TYR A 30 15.18 2.13 11.26
CA TYR A 30 14.36 3.31 10.95
C TYR A 30 13.19 3.46 11.92
N ARG A 31 12.50 2.37 12.25
CA ARG A 31 11.36 2.41 13.18
C ARG A 31 11.75 2.93 14.56
N ILE A 32 12.92 2.52 15.05
CA ILE A 32 13.47 2.93 16.35
C ILE A 32 13.92 4.39 16.31
N THR A 33 14.73 4.75 15.32
CA THR A 33 15.48 6.02 15.29
C THR A 33 14.70 7.17 14.65
N GLY A 34 13.90 6.88 13.61
CA GLY A 34 13.33 7.89 12.73
C GLY A 34 14.34 8.53 11.77
N ASP A 35 15.55 7.98 11.65
CA ASP A 35 16.61 8.55 10.82
C ASP A 35 16.25 8.49 9.33
N LEU A 36 16.10 9.66 8.70
CA LEU A 36 15.72 9.78 7.29
C LEU A 36 16.79 9.23 6.33
N ASP A 37 18.05 9.13 6.75
CA ASP A 37 19.10 8.52 5.92
C ASP A 37 18.89 7.00 5.80
N LEU A 38 18.39 6.35 6.86
CA LEU A 38 18.02 4.93 6.82
C LEU A 38 16.80 4.71 5.91
N LEU A 39 15.80 5.58 5.99
CA LEU A 39 14.64 5.53 5.10
C LEU A 39 15.05 5.79 3.64
N GLY A 40 15.94 6.75 3.41
CA GLY A 40 16.48 7.06 2.09
C GLY A 40 17.20 5.87 1.46
N LYS A 41 18.04 5.17 2.23
CA LYS A 41 18.72 3.94 1.79
C LYS A 41 17.74 2.80 1.49
N LEU A 42 16.70 2.65 2.30
CA LEU A 42 15.64 1.67 2.09
C LEU A 42 14.83 1.98 0.82
N TYR A 43 14.55 3.25 0.57
CA TYR A 43 13.66 3.70 -0.51
C TYR A 43 14.33 3.80 -1.88
N ALA A 44 15.59 4.23 -1.93
CA ALA A 44 16.30 4.52 -3.17
C ALA A 44 16.29 3.38 -4.21
N PRO A 45 16.45 2.09 -3.84
CA PRO A 45 16.39 0.98 -4.79
C PRO A 45 15.02 0.82 -5.48
N TYR A 46 13.95 1.33 -4.87
CA TYR A 46 12.59 1.19 -5.36
C TYR A 46 12.11 2.36 -6.21
N MET A 47 12.88 3.45 -6.34
CA MET A 47 12.43 4.66 -7.05
C MET A 47 11.99 4.38 -8.49
N SER A 48 12.74 3.55 -9.24
CA SER A 48 12.38 3.18 -10.62
C SER A 48 11.09 2.35 -10.68
N LEU A 49 10.91 1.41 -9.76
CA LEU A 49 9.68 0.62 -9.62
C LEU A 49 8.49 1.55 -9.34
N LEU A 50 8.65 2.45 -8.37
CA LEU A 50 7.62 3.38 -7.95
C LEU A 50 7.22 4.33 -9.06
N TYR A 51 8.19 4.87 -9.80
CA TYR A 51 7.91 5.70 -10.96
C TYR A 51 7.11 4.91 -12.02
N GLY A 52 7.50 3.66 -12.31
CA GLY A 52 6.77 2.80 -13.25
C GLY A 52 5.33 2.53 -12.80
N VAL A 53 5.12 2.27 -11.51
CA VAL A 53 3.77 2.12 -10.92
C VAL A 53 2.97 3.41 -11.05
N CYS A 54 3.54 4.54 -10.64
CA CYS A 54 2.84 5.83 -10.68
C CYS A 54 2.48 6.20 -12.12
N PHE A 55 3.40 6.05 -13.06
CA PHE A 55 3.18 6.34 -14.46
C PHE A 55 2.12 5.43 -15.10
N LYS A 56 2.09 4.13 -14.76
CA LYS A 56 1.07 3.20 -15.21
C LYS A 56 -0.36 3.68 -14.87
N TYR A 57 -0.55 4.28 -13.70
CA TYR A 57 -1.87 4.73 -13.25
C TYR A 57 -2.17 6.18 -13.64
N LEU A 58 -1.22 7.10 -13.46
CA LEU A 58 -1.44 8.53 -13.64
C LEU A 58 -1.28 9.00 -15.09
N GLN A 59 -0.53 8.24 -15.92
CA GLN A 59 -0.28 8.52 -17.34
C GLN A 59 0.26 9.94 -17.62
N ASP A 60 0.97 10.52 -16.66
CA ASP A 60 1.42 11.91 -16.65
C ASP A 60 2.78 11.97 -15.94
N VAL A 61 3.80 12.50 -16.62
CA VAL A 61 5.20 12.46 -16.13
C VAL A 61 5.34 13.25 -14.83
N ASP A 62 4.85 14.49 -14.82
CA ASP A 62 5.02 15.40 -13.69
C ASP A 62 4.25 14.88 -12.46
N LYS A 63 3.00 14.43 -12.65
CA LYS A 63 2.21 13.84 -11.56
C LYS A 63 2.82 12.55 -11.04
N SER A 64 3.47 11.77 -11.90
CA SER A 64 4.13 10.53 -11.47
C SER A 64 5.37 10.81 -10.62
N GLN A 65 6.17 11.81 -11.00
CA GLN A 65 7.32 12.24 -10.21
C GLN A 65 6.91 12.82 -8.85
N ASP A 66 5.86 13.65 -8.85
CA ASP A 66 5.27 14.21 -7.63
C ASP A 66 4.70 13.10 -6.71
N ALA A 67 3.99 12.12 -7.27
CA ALA A 67 3.47 10.99 -6.50
C ALA A 67 4.58 10.15 -5.84
N VAL A 68 5.69 9.88 -6.55
CA VAL A 68 6.86 9.19 -5.98
C VAL A 68 7.36 9.93 -4.72
N MET A 69 7.50 11.26 -4.80
CA MET A 69 7.92 12.08 -3.67
C MET A 69 6.91 12.06 -2.50
N GLN A 70 5.62 12.24 -2.79
CA GLN A 70 4.57 12.20 -1.76
C GLN A 70 4.48 10.82 -1.10
N ILE A 71 4.74 9.74 -1.83
CA ILE A 71 4.83 8.39 -1.25
C ILE A 71 5.96 8.34 -0.23
N PHE A 72 7.15 8.89 -0.53
CA PHE A 72 8.26 8.94 0.43
C PHE A 72 7.87 9.69 1.72
N GLU A 73 7.20 10.84 1.59
CA GLU A 73 6.71 11.61 2.73
C GLU A 73 5.75 10.79 3.61
N GLU A 74 4.83 10.05 3.00
CA GLU A 74 3.92 9.14 3.72
C GLU A 74 4.67 8.00 4.44
N LEU A 75 5.77 7.51 3.89
CA LEU A 75 6.57 6.45 4.52
C LEU A 75 7.18 6.91 5.85
N ILE A 76 7.50 8.21 5.98
CA ILE A 76 8.11 8.78 7.18
C ILE A 76 7.26 8.47 8.42
N ARG A 77 5.94 8.61 8.29
CA ARG A 77 5.02 8.30 9.38
C ARG A 77 4.64 6.82 9.42
N LYS A 78 4.37 6.21 8.27
CA LYS A 78 3.79 4.86 8.20
C LYS A 78 4.73 3.77 8.69
N LEU A 79 6.02 3.83 8.35
CA LEU A 79 6.98 2.81 8.78
C LEU A 79 7.37 2.92 10.26
N ARG A 80 6.98 4.01 10.94
CA ARG A 80 7.11 4.12 12.41
C ARG A 80 6.01 3.31 13.14
N ILE A 81 4.86 3.14 12.50
CA ILE A 81 3.65 2.58 13.12
C ILE A 81 3.40 1.14 12.64
N HIS A 82 3.60 0.87 11.36
CA HIS A 82 3.31 -0.42 10.74
C HIS A 82 4.55 -1.32 10.72
N GLU A 83 4.38 -2.58 11.11
CA GLU A 83 5.37 -3.61 10.87
C GLU A 83 5.18 -4.15 9.45
N VAL A 84 6.28 -4.22 8.70
CA VAL A 84 6.29 -4.58 7.28
C VAL A 84 7.27 -5.74 7.09
N ASP A 85 6.74 -6.90 6.71
CA ASP A 85 7.56 -8.11 6.49
C ASP A 85 8.19 -8.15 5.09
N ASN A 86 7.42 -7.82 4.05
CA ASN A 86 7.88 -7.73 2.67
C ASN A 86 7.67 -6.30 2.17
N PHE A 87 8.75 -5.51 2.23
CA PHE A 87 8.68 -4.06 1.95
C PHE A 87 8.36 -3.78 0.49
N LYS A 88 9.01 -4.48 -0.44
CA LYS A 88 8.75 -4.35 -1.87
C LYS A 88 7.26 -4.48 -2.20
N SER A 89 6.64 -5.54 -1.68
CA SER A 89 5.22 -5.77 -1.90
C SER A 89 4.32 -4.70 -1.31
N TRP A 90 4.58 -4.41 -0.04
CA TRP A 90 3.81 -3.43 0.70
C TRP A 90 3.90 -2.07 0.02
N LEU A 91 5.10 -1.67 -0.41
CA LEU A 91 5.38 -0.42 -1.10
C LEU A 91 4.72 -0.36 -2.49
N TYR A 92 4.73 -1.45 -3.26
CA TYR A 92 4.01 -1.53 -4.53
C TYR A 92 2.50 -1.31 -4.34
N THR A 93 1.89 -2.03 -3.40
CA THR A 93 0.46 -1.92 -3.09
C THR A 93 0.10 -0.54 -2.59
N PHE A 94 0.91 0.01 -1.69
CA PHE A 94 0.79 1.37 -1.19
C PHE A 94 0.78 2.39 -2.34
N SER A 95 1.73 2.28 -3.26
CA SER A 95 1.92 3.22 -4.36
C SER A 95 0.81 3.14 -5.41
N LYS A 96 0.35 1.93 -5.73
CA LYS A 96 -0.84 1.70 -6.55
C LYS A 96 -2.06 2.41 -5.92
N ASN A 97 -2.31 2.18 -4.63
CA ASN A 97 -3.46 2.74 -3.94
C ASN A 97 -3.37 4.26 -3.81
N PHE A 98 -2.16 4.79 -3.62
CA PHE A 98 -1.88 6.22 -3.65
C PHE A 98 -2.30 6.84 -4.99
N CYS A 99 -1.89 6.24 -6.12
CA CYS A 99 -2.26 6.74 -7.44
C CYS A 99 -3.76 6.67 -7.70
N LEU A 100 -4.41 5.56 -7.35
CA LEU A 100 -5.86 5.41 -7.47
C LEU A 100 -6.62 6.47 -6.67
N MET A 101 -6.13 6.84 -5.49
CA MET A 101 -6.69 7.93 -4.70
C MET A 101 -6.52 9.29 -5.39
N GLN A 102 -5.35 9.60 -5.95
CA GLN A 102 -5.12 10.86 -6.66
C GLN A 102 -6.03 11.01 -7.89
N LEU A 103 -6.24 9.93 -8.66
CA LEU A 103 -7.16 9.91 -9.79
C LEU A 103 -8.61 10.17 -9.40
N ARG A 104 -9.02 9.83 -8.17
CA ARG A 104 -10.37 10.11 -7.66
C ARG A 104 -10.52 11.59 -7.34
N LYS A 105 -9.54 12.20 -6.66
CA LYS A 105 -9.56 13.64 -6.34
C LYS A 105 -9.68 14.52 -7.58
N GLY A 106 -9.01 14.14 -8.68
CA GLY A 106 -9.10 14.86 -9.96
C GLY A 106 -10.49 14.88 -10.59
N LYS A 107 -11.43 14.03 -10.15
CA LYS A 107 -12.82 13.97 -10.64
C LYS A 107 -13.80 14.83 -9.84
N GLY A 108 -13.33 15.71 -8.96
CA GLY A 108 -14.18 16.68 -8.25
C GLY A 108 -14.78 16.17 -6.93
N THR A 109 -14.29 15.06 -6.39
CA THR A 109 -14.60 14.66 -5.00
C THR A 109 -13.71 15.42 -4.02
N HIS A 110 -14.22 16.54 -3.50
CA HIS A 110 -13.60 17.25 -2.38
C HIS A 110 -13.63 16.42 -1.11
N TYR A 111 -12.50 15.89 -0.66
CA TYR A 111 -12.28 15.58 0.76
C TYR A 111 -10.82 15.80 1.17
N VAL A 112 -10.68 16.62 2.22
CA VAL A 112 -9.45 17.04 2.91
C VAL A 112 -8.79 15.88 3.67
N ASP A 113 -7.48 16.03 3.85
CA ASP A 113 -6.46 15.21 4.53
C ASP A 113 -6.24 13.76 4.08
N ILE A 114 -4.99 13.54 3.66
CA ILE A 114 -4.39 12.29 3.16
C ILE A 114 -3.96 11.39 4.33
N ASP A 115 -3.92 11.95 5.55
CA ASP A 115 -3.17 11.43 6.70
C ASP A 115 -3.73 10.14 7.33
N GLU A 116 -4.68 9.43 6.70
CA GLU A 116 -5.18 8.16 7.23
C GLU A 116 -5.60 7.09 6.21
N GLN A 117 -5.39 7.29 4.90
CA GLN A 117 -6.33 6.70 3.90
C GLN A 117 -5.78 5.79 2.83
N VAL A 118 -4.48 5.52 2.82
CA VAL A 118 -3.98 4.49 1.90
C VAL A 118 -4.31 3.13 2.48
N ALA A 119 -5.16 2.41 1.76
CA ALA A 119 -5.42 0.99 1.92
C ALA A 119 -4.09 0.22 2.04
N ILE A 120 -3.71 -0.15 3.26
CA ILE A 120 -2.62 -1.12 3.48
C ILE A 120 -3.29 -2.48 3.58
N GLY A 121 -3.54 -3.08 2.43
CA GLY A 121 -3.54 -4.53 2.35
C GLY A 121 -2.08 -4.96 2.32
N ASN A 122 -1.62 -5.75 3.29
CA ASN A 122 -0.48 -6.63 3.06
C ASN A 122 -0.93 -7.64 2.00
N ASP A 123 -0.94 -7.24 0.73
CA ASP A 123 -0.76 -8.19 -0.34
C ASP A 123 0.70 -8.58 -0.28
N TYR A 124 0.93 -9.88 -0.18
CA TYR A 124 2.22 -10.47 -0.48
C TYR A 124 2.30 -10.48 -2.01
N LEU A 125 3.16 -9.67 -2.61
CA LEU A 125 3.93 -10.06 -3.77
C LEU A 125 4.80 -11.18 -3.22
N ASP A 126 4.19 -12.35 -3.15
CA ASP A 126 4.96 -13.57 -3.21
C ASP A 126 5.72 -13.43 -4.54
N GLU A 127 7.05 -13.36 -4.47
CA GLU A 127 7.93 -13.55 -5.63
C GLU A 127 7.99 -15.03 -6.01
N SER A 128 6.94 -15.80 -5.71
CA SER A 128 6.61 -17.01 -6.44
C SER A 128 5.73 -16.62 -7.62
N ASP A 129 5.74 -17.41 -8.68
CA ASP A 129 4.78 -17.32 -9.80
C ASP A 129 3.40 -16.83 -9.34
N PRO A 130 2.62 -16.11 -10.16
CA PRO A 130 1.20 -15.99 -9.90
C PRO A 130 0.67 -17.41 -9.75
N LYS A 131 0.49 -17.85 -8.51
CA LYS A 131 0.01 -19.19 -8.21
C LYS A 131 -1.38 -19.18 -8.78
N GLU A 132 -1.54 -19.71 -9.99
CA GLU A 132 -2.83 -19.76 -10.64
C GLU A 132 -3.75 -20.50 -9.68
N TRP A 133 -4.69 -19.76 -9.13
CA TRP A 133 -5.71 -20.36 -8.29
C TRP A 133 -6.47 -21.35 -9.15
N SER A 134 -6.62 -22.58 -8.68
CA SER A 134 -7.46 -23.55 -9.38
C SER A 134 -8.91 -23.08 -9.35
N GLU A 135 -9.71 -23.51 -10.32
CA GLU A 135 -11.16 -23.25 -10.35
C GLU A 135 -11.83 -23.64 -9.01
N SER A 136 -11.41 -24.76 -8.43
CA SER A 136 -11.85 -25.20 -7.10
C SER A 136 -11.50 -24.21 -5.98
N GLN A 137 -10.35 -23.53 -6.03
CA GLN A 137 -10.02 -22.50 -5.04
C GLN A 137 -10.89 -21.24 -5.20
N PHE A 138 -11.24 -20.88 -6.44
CA PHE A 138 -12.17 -19.78 -6.71
C PHE A 138 -13.59 -20.10 -6.22
N GLU A 139 -14.13 -21.27 -6.55
CA GLU A 139 -15.44 -21.73 -6.06
C GLU A 139 -15.49 -21.76 -4.52
N LYS A 140 -14.40 -22.22 -3.90
CA LYS A 140 -14.27 -22.22 -2.43
C LYS A 140 -14.34 -20.80 -1.87
N LEU A 141 -13.62 -19.85 -2.44
CA LEU A 141 -13.65 -18.45 -2.02
C LEU A 141 -15.04 -17.84 -2.21
N GLU A 142 -15.70 -18.07 -3.34
CA GLU A 142 -17.07 -17.60 -3.57
C GLU A 142 -18.03 -18.15 -2.52
N SER A 143 -17.94 -19.46 -2.23
CA SER A 143 -18.76 -20.08 -1.19
C SER A 143 -18.49 -19.50 0.20
N CYS A 144 -17.24 -19.14 0.50
CA CYS A 144 -16.86 -18.51 1.76
C CYS A 144 -17.30 -17.05 1.85
N MET A 145 -17.30 -16.30 0.76
CA MET A 145 -17.85 -14.94 0.69
C MET A 145 -19.32 -14.91 1.12
N LEU A 146 -20.11 -15.91 0.72
CA LEU A 146 -21.52 -16.05 1.10
C LEU A 146 -21.74 -16.34 2.60
N THR A 147 -20.70 -16.73 3.34
CA THR A 147 -20.79 -16.97 4.80
C THR A 147 -20.55 -15.72 5.63
N LEU A 148 -20.09 -14.63 5.01
CA LEU A 148 -19.81 -13.39 5.71
C LEU A 148 -21.11 -12.69 6.11
N LYS A 149 -21.04 -11.86 7.16
CA LYS A 149 -22.13 -10.92 7.44
C LYS A 149 -22.28 -9.94 6.27
N PRO A 150 -23.50 -9.46 5.95
CA PRO A 150 -23.73 -8.60 4.78
C PRO A 150 -22.78 -7.41 4.67
N GLU A 151 -22.54 -6.69 5.78
CA GLU A 151 -21.62 -5.53 5.78
C GLU A 151 -20.15 -5.92 5.64
N GLN A 152 -19.75 -7.10 6.11
CA GLN A 152 -18.40 -7.62 5.88
C GLN A 152 -18.22 -7.97 4.40
N GLU A 153 -19.15 -8.70 3.81
CA GLU A 153 -19.10 -9.05 2.39
C GLU A 153 -19.06 -7.79 1.52
N ARG A 154 -19.97 -6.85 1.76
CA ARG A 154 -20.06 -5.59 1.02
C ARG A 154 -18.75 -4.80 1.11
N CYS A 155 -18.20 -4.62 2.31
CA CYS A 155 -16.94 -3.90 2.49
C CYS A 155 -15.76 -4.63 1.84
N ILE A 156 -15.71 -5.96 1.90
CA ILE A 156 -14.66 -6.77 1.26
C ILE A 156 -14.72 -6.62 -0.27
N ARG A 157 -15.90 -6.71 -0.88
CA ARG A 157 -16.07 -6.54 -2.34
C ARG A 157 -15.62 -5.16 -2.79
N LEU A 158 -16.12 -4.11 -2.12
CA LEU A 158 -15.74 -2.74 -2.45
C LEU A 158 -14.23 -2.52 -2.33
N PHE A 159 -13.62 -3.04 -1.27
CA PHE A 159 -12.19 -2.85 -1.02
C PHE A 159 -11.30 -3.66 -1.98
N TYR A 160 -11.52 -4.97 -2.10
CA TYR A 160 -10.62 -5.86 -2.83
C TYR A 160 -10.94 -5.98 -4.32
N LEU A 161 -12.23 -6.04 -4.68
CA LEU A 161 -12.64 -6.23 -6.09
C LEU A 161 -12.73 -4.89 -6.82
N GLU A 162 -13.39 -3.91 -6.20
CA GLU A 162 -13.58 -2.59 -6.79
C GLU A 162 -12.48 -1.58 -6.43
N GLN A 163 -11.50 -2.00 -5.62
CA GLN A 163 -10.32 -1.23 -5.22
C GLN A 163 -10.67 0.11 -4.55
N LYS A 164 -11.84 0.22 -3.90
CA LYS A 164 -12.27 1.43 -3.18
C LYS A 164 -11.40 1.65 -1.94
N CYS A 165 -11.06 2.92 -1.65
CA CYS A 165 -10.42 3.25 -0.38
C CYS A 165 -11.46 3.33 0.75
N TYR A 166 -11.03 3.37 2.01
CA TYR A 166 -11.98 3.43 3.13
C TYR A 166 -12.93 4.63 3.05
N LYS A 167 -12.46 5.80 2.59
CA LYS A 167 -13.32 6.98 2.38
C LYS A 167 -14.41 6.74 1.34
N ASP A 168 -14.07 6.12 0.21
CA ASP A 168 -15.06 5.79 -0.81
C ASP A 168 -16.10 4.80 -0.26
N ILE A 169 -15.66 3.83 0.52
CA ILE A 169 -16.55 2.86 1.15
C ILE A 169 -17.46 3.56 2.16
N VAL A 170 -16.95 4.45 3.00
CA VAL A 170 -17.75 5.30 3.90
C VAL A 170 -18.81 6.06 3.10
N ALA A 171 -18.42 6.74 2.02
CA ALA A 171 -19.35 7.50 1.17
C ALA A 171 -20.40 6.62 0.46
N LEU A 172 -20.02 5.41 0.00
CA LEU A 172 -20.92 4.50 -0.71
C LEU A 172 -21.86 3.71 0.20
N THR A 173 -21.45 3.47 1.45
CA THR A 173 -22.16 2.61 2.39
C THR A 173 -22.92 3.38 3.46
N GLY A 174 -22.50 4.61 3.78
CA GLY A 174 -23.01 5.40 4.90
C GLY A 174 -22.49 4.95 6.27
N LEU A 175 -21.60 3.96 6.32
CA LEU A 175 -20.94 3.49 7.54
C LEU A 175 -19.88 4.47 8.00
N ASP A 176 -19.60 4.51 9.30
CA ASP A 176 -18.47 5.30 9.80
C ASP A 176 -17.11 4.62 9.51
N MET A 177 -16.03 5.39 9.64
CA MET A 177 -14.67 4.94 9.32
C MET A 177 -14.23 3.73 10.14
N ASN A 178 -14.59 3.66 11.43
CA ASN A 178 -14.21 2.56 12.30
C ASN A 178 -15.01 1.30 11.96
N GLN A 179 -16.29 1.44 11.60
CA GLN A 179 -17.09 0.34 11.07
C GLN A 179 -16.48 -0.23 9.80
N VAL A 180 -16.13 0.61 8.81
CA VAL A 180 -15.50 0.15 7.55
C VAL A 180 -14.20 -0.61 7.83
N LYS A 181 -13.29 -0.05 8.63
CA LYS A 181 -12.03 -0.72 9.02
C LYS A 181 -12.31 -2.07 9.70
N SER A 182 -13.25 -2.10 10.65
CA SER A 182 -13.63 -3.30 11.39
C SER A 182 -14.25 -4.37 10.49
N TYR A 183 -15.16 -4.00 9.58
CA TYR A 183 -15.79 -4.96 8.67
C TYR A 183 -14.81 -5.57 7.68
N ILE A 184 -13.87 -4.78 7.15
CA ILE A 184 -12.82 -5.29 6.26
C ILE A 184 -11.87 -6.23 7.02
N GLN A 185 -11.42 -5.82 8.20
CA GLN A 185 -10.47 -6.63 8.98
C GLN A 185 -11.11 -7.95 9.44
N ASN A 186 -12.34 -7.90 9.97
CA ASN A 186 -13.06 -9.09 10.39
C ASN A 186 -13.49 -9.97 9.21
N GLY A 187 -13.91 -9.36 8.08
CA GLY A 187 -14.23 -10.07 6.85
C GLY A 187 -13.05 -10.86 6.32
N LYS A 188 -11.86 -10.23 6.23
CA LYS A 188 -10.61 -10.89 5.81
C LYS A 188 -10.27 -12.06 6.72
N ARG A 189 -10.35 -11.88 8.05
CA ARG A 189 -10.09 -12.94 9.02
C ARG A 189 -11.07 -14.12 8.84
N ASN A 190 -12.35 -13.83 8.68
CA ASN A 190 -13.39 -14.85 8.54
C ASN A 190 -13.25 -15.62 7.23
N LEU A 191 -12.86 -14.95 6.13
CA LEU A 191 -12.55 -15.62 4.86
C LEU A 191 -11.37 -16.57 5.02
N LYS A 192 -10.28 -16.14 5.67
CA LYS A 192 -9.13 -16.99 5.94
C LYS A 192 -9.53 -18.25 6.70
N ILE A 193 -10.27 -18.10 7.79
CA ILE A 193 -10.77 -19.22 8.60
C ILE A 193 -11.66 -20.17 7.78
N CYS A 194 -12.58 -19.63 6.97
CA CYS A 194 -13.44 -20.46 6.11
C CYS A 194 -12.62 -21.23 5.06
N MET A 195 -11.63 -20.58 4.45
CA MET A 195 -10.76 -21.19 3.44
C MET A 195 -9.83 -22.26 4.02
N GLU A 196 -9.44 -22.15 5.30
CA GLU A 196 -8.61 -23.15 6.00
C GLU A 196 -9.41 -24.36 6.49
N ASN A 197 -10.70 -24.17 6.81
CA ASN A 197 -11.56 -25.21 7.40
C ASN A 197 -12.42 -25.99 6.39
N LYS A 198 -12.44 -25.57 5.12
CA LYS A 198 -13.13 -26.27 4.02
C LYS A 198 -12.17 -27.11 3.19
#